data_AF-A0A317JB44-F1
#
_entry.id   AF-A0A317JB44-F1
#
_cell.length_a   1.000
_cell.length_b   1.000
_cell.length_c   1.000
_cell.angle_alpha   90.00
_cell.angle_beta   90.00
_cell.angle_gamma   90.00
#
_symmetry.space_group_name_H-M   'P 1'
#
loop_
_entity.id
_entity.type
_entity.pdbx_description
1 polymer ?
#
loop_
_entity_poly.entity_id
_entity_poly.type
_entity_poly.pdbx_seq_one_letter_code
_entity_poly.pdbx_strand_id
1 'polypeptide(L)'
;MDHSNIGLAYIDCFSRVENFITEKTKEKITEAEALEKVLKSSMKLISLFSNPLSQKQMDLLEDEKMRSYFNQLFIYNPSLIGQLHPNAGYSEQQCKDIANALKEGNLNAIPSALYLFDAKDFPRIVDILNNEKELIPNKISQKTSEVSHKADNMTDFSRMATKALEKEDRFKACMVKNQRG
;
A
#
# COMPACT_ATOMS: atom_id res chain seq x y z
N MET A 1 36.53 -32.56 3.86
CA MET A 1 35.71 -31.42 3.42
C MET A 1 34.97 -30.91 4.64
N ASP A 2 35.03 -29.59 4.87
CA ASP A 2 34.65 -28.98 6.14
C ASP A 2 33.11 -28.81 6.22
N HIS A 3 32.43 -29.77 6.86
CA HIS A 3 30.97 -29.80 6.98
C HIS A 3 30.39 -28.67 7.84
N SER A 4 31.24 -27.92 8.55
CA SER A 4 30.87 -26.74 9.35
C SER A 4 30.36 -25.57 8.49
N ASN A 5 30.86 -25.44 7.25
CA ASN A 5 30.51 -24.33 6.36
C ASN A 5 29.10 -24.47 5.72
N ILE A 6 28.57 -25.68 5.59
CA ILE A 6 27.27 -25.93 4.94
C ILE A 6 26.13 -25.54 5.88
N GLY A 7 26.19 -25.94 7.15
CA GLY A 7 25.17 -25.59 8.15
C GLY A 7 25.05 -24.08 8.39
N LEU A 8 26.18 -23.37 8.43
CA LEU A 8 26.21 -21.91 8.54
C LEU A 8 25.64 -21.23 7.29
N ALA A 9 25.90 -21.75 6.10
CA ALA A 9 25.33 -21.23 4.85
C ALA A 9 23.80 -21.40 4.80
N TYR A 10 23.26 -22.51 5.33
CA TYR A 10 21.81 -22.70 5.42
C TYR A 10 21.17 -21.74 6.42
N ILE A 11 21.73 -21.58 7.63
CA ILE A 11 21.20 -20.64 8.63
C ILE A 11 21.19 -19.21 8.08
N ASP A 12 22.27 -18.78 7.43
CA ASP A 12 22.35 -17.45 6.78
C ASP A 12 21.31 -17.32 5.65
N CYS A 13 21.09 -18.37 4.86
CA CYS A 13 20.05 -18.38 3.83
C CYS A 13 18.64 -18.26 4.43
N PHE A 14 18.31 -19.02 5.48
CA PHE A 14 17.03 -18.94 6.17
C PHE A 14 16.79 -17.55 6.76
N SER A 15 17.76 -16.98 7.47
CA SER A 15 17.63 -15.64 8.05
C SER A 15 17.44 -14.56 6.98
N ARG A 16 18.11 -14.66 5.83
CA ARG A 16 17.91 -13.72 4.71
C ARG A 16 16.50 -13.83 4.12
N VAL A 17 16.00 -15.05 3.96
CA VAL A 17 14.64 -15.30 3.48
C VAL A 17 13.63 -14.74 4.48
N GLU A 18 13.73 -15.07 5.77
CA GLU A 18 12.85 -14.58 6.84
C GLU A 18 12.80 -13.04 6.91
N ASN A 19 13.97 -12.39 6.82
CA ASN A 19 14.06 -10.93 6.79
C ASN A 19 13.35 -10.36 5.55
N PHE A 20 13.52 -10.97 4.38
CA PHE A 20 12.81 -10.54 3.17
C PHE A 20 11.28 -10.70 3.30
N ILE A 21 10.78 -11.79 3.89
CA ILE A 21 9.33 -11.99 4.15
C ILE A 21 8.82 -10.86 5.03
N THR A 22 9.55 -10.62 6.12
CA THR A 22 9.14 -9.68 7.16
C THR A 22 9.03 -8.27 6.60
N GLU A 23 10.04 -7.83 5.84
CA GLU A 23 10.03 -6.52 5.21
C GLU A 23 8.94 -6.40 4.14
N LYS A 24 8.74 -7.43 3.30
CA LYS A 24 7.67 -7.40 2.30
C LYS A 24 6.28 -7.42 2.92
N THR A 25 6.10 -8.12 4.03
CA THR A 25 4.83 -8.16 4.76
C THR A 25 4.54 -6.80 5.39
N LYS A 26 5.53 -6.17 6.03
CA LYS A 26 5.40 -4.81 6.59
C LYS A 26 5.04 -3.79 5.51
N GLU A 27 5.72 -3.82 4.37
CA GLU A 27 5.45 -2.94 3.23
C GLU A 27 3.98 -3.06 2.79
N LYS A 28 3.49 -4.29 2.66
CA LYS A 28 2.12 -4.56 2.19
C LYS A 28 1.05 -4.23 3.22
N ILE A 29 1.32 -4.45 4.51
CA ILE A 29 0.45 -3.98 5.60
C ILE A 29 0.35 -2.45 5.55
N THR A 30 1.48 -1.76 5.41
CA THR A 30 1.51 -0.29 5.31
C THR A 30 0.71 0.21 4.08
N GLU A 31 0.84 -0.48 2.94
CA GLU A 31 0.02 -0.18 1.74
C GLU A 31 -1.48 -0.40 2.00
N ALA A 32 -1.87 -1.47 2.70
CA ALA A 32 -3.26 -1.76 3.02
C ALA A 32 -3.86 -0.74 4.00
N GLU A 33 -3.11 -0.33 5.02
CA GLU A 33 -3.50 0.74 5.94
C GLU A 33 -3.67 2.08 5.22
N ALA A 34 -2.79 2.39 4.26
CA ALA A 34 -2.93 3.59 3.44
C ALA A 34 -4.21 3.55 2.60
N LEU A 35 -4.52 2.41 1.97
CA LEU A 35 -5.77 2.20 1.23
C LEU A 35 -7.01 2.33 2.11
N GLU A 36 -6.97 1.80 3.33
CA GLU A 36 -8.06 1.93 4.28
C GLU A 36 -8.31 3.39 4.69
N LYS A 37 -7.24 4.17 4.88
CA LYS A 37 -7.34 5.62 5.13
C LYS A 37 -8.01 6.34 3.95
N VAL A 38 -7.61 6.01 2.71
CA VAL A 38 -8.23 6.58 1.50
C VAL A 38 -9.71 6.22 1.39
N LEU A 39 -10.08 4.98 1.71
CA LEU A 39 -11.49 4.54 1.73
C LEU A 39 -12.31 5.34 2.75
N LYS A 40 -11.80 5.47 3.98
CA LYS A 40 -12.44 6.27 5.04
C LYS A 40 -12.60 7.72 4.63
N SER A 41 -11.57 8.32 4.02
CA SER A 41 -11.60 9.70 3.51
C SER A 41 -12.64 9.87 2.41
N SER A 42 -12.71 8.95 1.45
CA SER A 42 -13.73 8.95 0.38
C SER A 42 -15.14 8.92 0.95
N MET A 43 -15.40 8.02 1.90
CA MET A 43 -16.72 7.90 2.55
C MET A 43 -17.10 9.16 3.33
N LYS A 44 -16.13 9.80 4.00
CA LYS A 44 -16.38 11.05 4.73
C LYS A 44 -16.71 12.20 3.77
N LEU A 45 -15.97 12.33 2.68
CA LEU A 45 -16.23 13.35 1.67
C LEU A 45 -17.60 13.14 0.99
N ILE A 46 -17.94 11.91 0.61
CA ILE A 46 -19.27 11.58 0.06
C ILE A 46 -20.37 12.05 1.02
N SER A 47 -20.28 11.66 2.31
CA SER A 47 -21.28 12.04 3.32
C SER A 47 -21.45 13.56 3.46
N LEU A 48 -20.38 14.34 3.24
CA LEU A 48 -20.41 15.79 3.38
C LEU A 48 -20.99 16.45 2.13
N PHE A 49 -20.55 16.02 0.95
CA PHE A 49 -21.04 16.58 -0.31
C PHE A 49 -22.48 16.18 -0.62
N SER A 50 -22.95 15.04 -0.12
CA SER A 50 -24.35 14.63 -0.22
C SER A 50 -25.30 15.38 0.74
N ASN A 51 -24.80 16.18 1.68
CA ASN A 51 -25.64 16.93 2.61
C ASN A 51 -26.25 18.17 1.93
N PRO A 52 -27.57 18.43 2.00
CA PRO A 52 -28.19 19.64 1.44
C PRO A 52 -27.54 20.96 1.90
N LEU A 53 -26.96 20.99 3.11
CA LEU A 53 -26.23 22.14 3.63
C LEU A 53 -24.93 22.44 2.85
N SER A 54 -24.40 21.45 2.13
CA SER A 54 -23.23 21.64 1.26
C SER A 54 -23.56 22.54 0.09
N GLN A 55 -24.81 22.62 -0.39
CA GLN A 55 -25.20 23.34 -1.61
C GLN A 55 -24.98 24.87 -1.59
N LYS A 56 -24.45 25.43 -0.49
CA LYS A 56 -23.83 26.76 -0.47
C LYS A 56 -22.32 26.55 -0.57
N GLN A 57 -21.69 27.11 -1.61
CA GLN A 57 -20.25 27.09 -1.89
C GLN A 57 -19.38 26.73 -0.67
N MET A 58 -18.61 25.64 -0.77
CA MET A 58 -17.69 25.22 0.31
C MET A 58 -16.29 25.72 -0.01
N ASP A 59 -15.84 26.70 0.78
CA ASP A 59 -14.42 27.01 0.88
C ASP A 59 -13.80 26.10 1.96
N LEU A 60 -12.99 25.15 1.52
CA LEU A 60 -12.35 24.17 2.40
C LEU A 60 -10.92 24.58 2.77
N LEU A 61 -10.50 25.80 2.42
CA LEU A 61 -9.14 26.27 2.71
C LEU A 61 -8.85 26.31 4.21
N GLU A 62 -9.82 26.60 5.05
CA GLU A 62 -9.62 26.65 6.51
C GLU A 62 -9.93 25.32 7.21
N ASP A 63 -10.53 24.34 6.49
CA ASP A 63 -10.86 23.04 7.05
C ASP A 63 -9.70 22.04 6.83
N GLU A 64 -8.76 22.03 7.79
CA GLU A 64 -7.62 21.09 7.81
C GLU A 64 -8.03 19.63 7.63
N LYS A 65 -9.16 19.23 8.21
CA LYS A 65 -9.63 17.85 8.19
C LYS A 65 -10.11 17.47 6.78
N MET A 66 -10.84 18.37 6.13
CA MET A 66 -11.28 18.19 4.75
C MET A 66 -10.13 18.19 3.76
N ARG A 67 -9.18 19.12 3.92
CA ARG A 67 -7.95 19.11 3.13
C ARG A 67 -7.18 17.82 3.31
N SER A 68 -7.09 17.30 4.54
CA SER A 68 -6.45 16.01 4.81
C SER A 68 -7.12 14.87 4.04
N TYR A 69 -8.46 14.84 3.96
CA TYR A 69 -9.18 13.82 3.19
C TYR A 69 -8.89 13.90 1.69
N PHE A 70 -8.91 15.10 1.10
CA PHE A 70 -8.52 15.28 -0.29
C PHE A 70 -7.05 14.95 -0.54
N ASN A 71 -6.15 15.34 0.37
CA ASN A 71 -4.73 15.08 0.23
C ASN A 71 -4.44 13.58 0.20
N GLN A 72 -5.10 12.79 1.04
CA GLN A 72 -4.98 11.34 1.02
C GLN A 72 -5.43 10.75 -0.33
N LEU A 73 -6.50 11.29 -0.92
CA LEU A 73 -6.97 10.88 -2.24
C LEU A 73 -6.01 11.27 -3.35
N PHE A 74 -5.51 12.50 -3.35
CA PHE A 74 -4.58 13.00 -4.35
C PHE A 74 -3.23 12.31 -4.30
N ILE A 75 -2.70 12.01 -3.12
CA ILE A 75 -1.48 11.22 -2.94
C ILE A 75 -1.69 9.81 -3.50
N TYR A 76 -2.85 9.21 -3.23
CA TYR A 76 -3.15 7.85 -3.64
C TYR A 76 -3.42 7.72 -5.15
N ASN A 77 -4.22 8.63 -5.69
CA ASN A 77 -4.62 8.66 -7.09
C ASN A 77 -4.51 10.09 -7.63
N PRO A 78 -3.31 10.49 -8.12
CA PRO A 78 -3.05 11.84 -8.60
C PRO A 78 -3.99 12.28 -9.73
N SER A 79 -4.50 11.34 -10.53
CA SER A 79 -5.42 11.64 -11.63
C SER A 79 -6.72 12.29 -11.15
N LEU A 80 -7.10 12.08 -9.89
CA LEU A 80 -8.27 12.72 -9.28
C LEU A 80 -8.16 14.25 -9.26
N ILE A 81 -6.94 14.81 -9.22
CA ILE A 81 -6.75 16.26 -9.29
C ILE A 81 -7.33 16.80 -10.60
N GLY A 82 -6.95 16.21 -11.74
CA GLY A 82 -7.48 16.60 -13.05
C GLY A 82 -8.96 16.29 -13.19
N GLN A 83 -9.42 15.15 -12.66
CA GLN A 83 -10.83 14.79 -12.71
C GLN A 83 -11.69 15.76 -11.90
N LEU A 84 -11.25 16.19 -10.72
CA LEU A 84 -12.00 17.10 -9.84
C LEU A 84 -11.90 18.57 -10.31
N HIS A 85 -10.81 18.95 -10.97
CA HIS A 85 -10.58 20.31 -11.49
C HIS A 85 -10.40 20.31 -13.03
N PRO A 86 -11.41 19.90 -13.81
CA PRO A 86 -11.27 19.76 -15.26
C PRO A 86 -10.97 21.11 -15.96
N ASN A 87 -11.48 22.21 -15.42
CA ASN A 87 -11.26 23.55 -15.97
C ASN A 87 -9.86 24.11 -15.71
N ALA A 88 -9.11 23.53 -14.76
CA ALA A 88 -7.75 23.96 -14.46
C ALA A 88 -6.72 23.40 -15.45
N GLY A 89 -7.08 22.38 -16.23
CA GLY A 89 -6.22 21.83 -17.28
C GLY A 89 -4.93 21.18 -16.76
N TYR A 90 -4.95 20.62 -15.54
CA TYR A 90 -3.79 19.94 -14.98
C TYR A 90 -3.37 18.74 -15.85
N SER A 91 -2.15 18.80 -16.36
CA SER A 91 -1.50 17.67 -17.02
C SER A 91 -1.23 16.51 -16.04
N GLU A 92 -1.00 15.31 -16.57
CA GLU A 92 -0.65 14.14 -15.75
C GLU A 92 0.62 14.40 -14.91
N GLN A 93 1.62 15.07 -15.48
CA GLN A 93 2.85 15.40 -14.76
C GLN A 93 2.59 16.38 -13.61
N GLN A 94 1.81 17.44 -13.86
CA GLN A 94 1.44 18.38 -12.80
C GLN A 94 0.66 17.70 -11.67
N CYS A 95 -0.24 16.78 -11.99
CA CYS A 95 -0.94 15.98 -10.99
C CYS A 95 0.04 15.19 -10.10
N LYS A 96 1.05 14.55 -10.72
CA LYS A 96 2.10 13.81 -10.00
C LYS A 96 2.95 14.74 -9.12
N ASP A 97 3.32 15.90 -9.63
CA ASP A 97 4.15 16.87 -8.89
C ASP A 97 3.41 17.39 -7.65
N ILE A 98 2.11 17.69 -7.78
CA ILE A 98 1.24 18.08 -6.66
C ILE A 98 1.15 16.94 -5.64
N ALA A 99 0.91 15.70 -6.08
CA ALA A 99 0.84 14.55 -5.19
C ALA A 99 2.15 14.31 -4.42
N ASN A 100 3.30 14.50 -5.07
CA ASN A 100 4.62 14.42 -4.42
C ASN A 100 4.80 15.53 -3.39
N ALA A 101 4.46 16.78 -3.73
CA ALA A 101 4.52 17.89 -2.79
C ALA A 101 3.63 17.67 -1.55
N LEU A 102 2.44 17.08 -1.72
CA LEU A 102 1.56 16.67 -0.62
C LEU A 102 2.21 15.60 0.27
N LYS A 103 2.87 14.62 -0.34
CA LYS A 103 3.57 13.54 0.38
C LYS A 103 4.77 14.07 1.18
N GLU A 104 5.47 15.06 0.65
CA GLU A 104 6.61 15.72 1.29
C GLU A 104 6.20 16.77 2.34
N GLY A 105 4.90 17.09 2.44
CA GLY A 105 4.41 18.13 3.33
C GLY A 105 4.75 19.55 2.88
N ASN A 106 5.15 19.74 1.61
CA ASN A 106 5.42 21.04 1.03
C ASN A 106 4.11 21.73 0.59
N LEU A 107 3.31 22.13 1.57
CA LEU A 107 1.98 22.73 1.34
C LEU A 107 2.04 24.05 0.56
N ASN A 108 3.17 24.75 0.57
CA ASN A 108 3.37 26.01 -0.17
C ASN A 108 3.40 25.80 -1.69
N ALA A 109 3.69 24.58 -2.16
CA ALA A 109 3.67 24.23 -3.57
C ALA A 109 2.29 23.81 -4.08
N ILE A 110 1.29 23.76 -3.19
CA ILE A 110 -0.06 23.25 -3.49
C ILE A 110 -0.98 24.41 -3.86
N PRO A 111 -1.55 24.44 -5.08
CA PRO A 111 -2.51 25.48 -5.45
C PRO A 111 -3.73 25.49 -4.53
N SER A 112 -4.05 26.64 -3.94
CA SER A 112 -5.23 26.81 -3.07
C SER A 112 -6.54 26.47 -3.78
N ALA A 113 -6.60 26.67 -5.10
CA ALA A 113 -7.73 26.31 -5.95
C ALA A 113 -8.11 24.82 -5.89
N LEU A 114 -7.22 23.93 -5.42
CA LEU A 114 -7.54 22.51 -5.20
C LEU A 114 -8.59 22.28 -4.10
N TYR A 115 -8.85 23.27 -3.26
CA TYR A 115 -9.78 23.16 -2.14
C TYR A 115 -10.99 24.09 -2.28
N LEU A 116 -11.18 24.66 -3.48
CA LEU A 116 -12.30 25.53 -3.80
C LEU A 116 -13.27 24.79 -4.72
N PHE A 117 -14.51 24.61 -4.25
CA PHE A 117 -15.55 23.89 -4.99
C PHE A 117 -16.87 24.66 -5.01
N ASP A 118 -17.44 24.78 -6.21
CA ASP A 118 -18.79 25.31 -6.37
C ASP A 118 -19.83 24.24 -6.03
N ALA A 119 -20.99 24.65 -5.54
CA ALA A 119 -22.07 23.72 -5.20
C ALA A 119 -22.53 22.83 -6.36
N LYS A 120 -22.40 23.34 -7.59
CA LYS A 120 -22.69 22.58 -8.82
C LYS A 120 -21.73 21.41 -9.06
N ASP A 121 -20.54 21.43 -8.46
CA ASP A 121 -19.54 20.37 -8.63
C ASP A 121 -19.83 19.16 -7.73
N PHE A 122 -20.55 19.32 -6.62
CA PHE A 122 -20.72 18.27 -5.62
C PHE A 122 -21.32 16.96 -6.14
N PRO A 123 -22.36 16.95 -7.00
CA PRO A 123 -22.84 15.70 -7.58
C PRO A 123 -21.73 14.94 -8.31
N ARG A 124 -20.96 15.63 -9.15
CA ARG A 124 -19.83 15.06 -9.90
C ARG A 124 -18.71 14.57 -8.97
N ILE A 125 -18.40 15.32 -7.92
CA ILE A 125 -17.41 14.91 -6.90
C ILE A 125 -17.87 13.64 -6.21
N VAL A 126 -19.14 13.55 -5.81
CA VAL A 126 -19.71 12.35 -5.18
C VAL A 126 -19.62 11.15 -6.11
N ASP A 127 -19.93 11.30 -7.40
CA ASP A 127 -19.84 10.22 -8.39
C ASP A 127 -18.40 9.70 -8.53
N ILE A 128 -17.43 10.60 -8.66
CA ILE A 128 -16.01 10.25 -8.71
C ILE A 128 -15.58 9.48 -7.45
N LEU A 129 -15.97 9.98 -6.27
CA LEU A 129 -15.62 9.36 -5.00
C LEU A 129 -16.29 8.00 -4.80
N ASN A 130 -17.52 7.80 -5.29
CA ASN A 130 -18.19 6.51 -5.25
C ASN A 130 -17.46 5.48 -6.11
N ASN A 131 -17.00 5.86 -7.31
CA ASN A 131 -16.19 4.98 -8.15
C ASN A 131 -14.89 4.57 -7.44
N GLU A 132 -14.17 5.52 -6.83
CA GLU A 132 -12.95 5.20 -6.07
C GLU A 132 -13.23 4.27 -4.88
N LYS A 133 -14.32 4.54 -4.14
CA LYS A 133 -14.77 3.71 -3.02
C LYS A 133 -15.01 2.25 -3.43
N GLU A 134 -15.52 2.00 -4.63
CA GLU A 134 -15.75 0.64 -5.14
C GLU A 134 -14.45 -0.06 -5.58
N LEU A 135 -13.47 0.70 -6.06
CA LEU A 135 -12.20 0.17 -6.53
C LEU A 135 -11.22 -0.17 -5.38
N ILE A 136 -11.27 0.56 -4.26
CA ILE A 136 -10.33 0.38 -3.15
C ILE A 136 -10.38 -1.02 -2.51
N PRO A 137 -11.56 -1.59 -2.16
CA PRO A 137 -11.64 -2.93 -1.58
C PRO A 137 -11.02 -4.02 -2.47
N ASN A 138 -11.21 -3.93 -3.78
CA ASN A 138 -10.62 -4.87 -4.74
C ASN A 138 -9.09 -4.78 -4.73
N LYS A 139 -8.53 -3.56 -4.69
CA LYS A 139 -7.08 -3.35 -4.60
C LYS A 139 -6.50 -3.80 -3.25
N ILE A 140 -7.24 -3.63 -2.15
CA ILE A 140 -6.85 -4.18 -0.84
C ILE A 140 -6.79 -5.70 -0.95
N SER A 141 -7.88 -6.34 -1.38
CA SER A 141 -8.01 -7.80 -1.52
C SER A 141 -6.91 -8.40 -2.41
N GLN A 142 -6.60 -7.76 -3.54
CA GLN A 142 -5.52 -8.18 -4.42
C GLN A 142 -4.16 -8.14 -3.72
N LYS A 143 -3.85 -7.05 -3.01
CA LYS A 143 -2.58 -6.90 -2.28
C LYS A 143 -2.45 -7.88 -1.12
N THR A 144 -3.51 -8.17 -0.36
CA THR A 144 -3.48 -9.20 0.69
C THR A 144 -3.29 -10.60 0.10
N SER A 145 -3.91 -10.89 -1.04
CA SER A 145 -3.75 -12.17 -1.74
C SER A 145 -2.33 -12.38 -2.23
N GLU A 146 -1.66 -11.33 -2.75
CA GLU A 146 -0.25 -11.38 -3.13
C GLU A 146 0.68 -11.69 -1.95
N VAL A 147 0.37 -11.18 -0.75
CA VAL A 147 1.13 -11.47 0.47
C VAL A 147 0.94 -12.92 0.88
N SER A 148 -0.30 -13.41 0.90
CA SER A 148 -0.60 -14.81 1.26
C SER A 148 0.13 -15.78 0.34
N HIS A 149 0.04 -15.57 -0.97
CA HIS A 149 0.68 -16.46 -1.95
C HIS A 149 2.21 -16.46 -1.81
N LYS A 150 2.83 -15.31 -1.50
CA LYS A 150 4.27 -15.24 -1.24
C LYS A 150 4.66 -15.91 0.08
N ALA A 151 3.83 -15.79 1.12
CA ALA A 151 4.04 -16.46 2.41
C ALA A 151 3.93 -17.99 2.27
N ASP A 152 2.96 -18.47 1.49
CA ASP A 152 2.75 -19.90 1.23
C ASP A 152 3.94 -20.52 0.49
N ASN A 153 4.38 -19.87 -0.61
CA ASN A 153 5.56 -20.31 -1.37
C ASN A 153 6.83 -20.39 -0.51
N MET A 154 6.97 -19.48 0.48
CA MET A 154 8.13 -19.49 1.36
C MET A 154 8.01 -20.49 2.52
N THR A 155 6.80 -20.76 2.99
CA THR A 155 6.55 -21.85 3.94
C THR A 155 6.90 -23.19 3.29
N ASP A 156 6.59 -23.37 2.01
CA ASP A 156 6.99 -24.55 1.24
C ASP A 156 8.51 -24.63 1.05
N PHE A 157 9.17 -23.51 0.73
CA PHE A 157 10.64 -23.46 0.63
C PHE A 157 11.32 -23.81 1.94
N SER A 158 10.86 -23.23 3.06
CA SER A 158 11.38 -23.51 4.39
C SER A 158 11.25 -24.99 4.75
N ARG A 159 10.07 -25.58 4.49
CA ARG A 159 9.81 -27.02 4.68
C ARG A 159 10.73 -27.91 3.84
N MET A 160 11.00 -27.53 2.58
CA MET A 160 11.93 -28.27 1.72
C MET A 160 13.36 -28.21 2.25
N ALA A 161 13.81 -27.04 2.69
CA ALA A 161 15.15 -26.86 3.25
C ALA A 161 15.32 -27.59 4.59
N THR A 162 14.33 -27.61 5.48
CA THR A 162 14.35 -28.43 6.71
C THR A 162 14.46 -29.91 6.40
N LYS A 163 13.67 -30.43 5.44
CA LYS A 163 13.75 -31.84 5.02
C LYS A 163 15.10 -32.21 4.40
N ALA A 164 15.75 -31.28 3.70
CA ALA A 164 17.08 -31.49 3.15
C ALA A 164 18.14 -31.61 4.27
N LEU A 165 18.07 -30.74 5.28
CA LEU A 165 18.94 -30.80 6.47
C LEU A 165 18.77 -32.11 7.25
N GLU A 166 17.52 -32.55 7.50
CA GLU A 166 17.26 -33.82 8.19
C GLU A 166 17.85 -35.03 7.44
N LYS A 167 17.81 -35.02 6.10
CA LYS A 167 18.42 -36.07 5.28
C LYS A 167 19.95 -36.04 5.37
N GLU A 168 20.56 -34.86 5.38
CA GLU A 168 22.01 -34.70 5.54
C GLU A 168 22.47 -35.22 6.91
N ASP A 169 21.76 -34.88 7.98
CA ASP A 169 22.08 -35.34 9.34
C ASP A 169 21.94 -36.86 9.48
N ARG A 170 20.89 -37.45 8.88
CA ARG A 170 20.74 -38.92 8.82
C ARG A 170 21.87 -39.59 8.04
N PHE A 171 22.29 -39.00 6.92
CA PHE A 171 23.41 -39.51 6.13
C PHE A 171 24.72 -39.46 6.92
N LYS A 172 25.02 -38.35 7.59
CA LYS A 172 26.18 -38.20 8.48
C LYS A 172 26.16 -39.24 9.61
N ALA A 173 25.02 -39.43 10.28
CA ALA A 173 24.87 -40.41 11.34
C ALA A 173 25.11 -41.86 10.87
N CYS A 174 24.70 -42.19 9.65
CA CYS A 174 24.93 -43.50 9.03
C CYS A 174 26.42 -43.73 8.71
N MET A 175 27.09 -42.72 8.13
CA MET A 175 28.51 -42.79 7.80
C MET A 175 29.40 -42.95 9.05
N VAL A 176 29.07 -42.27 10.15
CA VAL A 176 29.79 -42.41 11.43
C VAL A 176 29.64 -43.81 12.03
N LYS A 177 28.47 -44.45 11.87
CA LYS A 177 28.27 -45.84 12.31
C LYS A 177 29.08 -46.84 11.50
N ASN A 178 29.18 -46.64 10.18
CA ASN A 178 29.95 -47.51 9.28
C ASN A 178 31.47 -47.38 9.43
N GLN A 179 31.98 -46.34 10.08
CA GLN A 179 33.41 -46.17 10.35
C GLN A 179 33.85 -46.73 11.71
N ARG A 180 32.92 -47.21 12.55
CA ARG A 180 33.18 -47.76 13.90
C ARG A 180 32.97 -49.28 14.00
N GLY A 181 32.63 -49.95 12.90
CA GLY A 181 32.59 -51.40 12.78
C GLY A 181 33.71 -51.88 11.86
#